data_AF-A0A7W6KNI0-F1
#
_entry.id   AF-A0A7W6KNI0-F1
#
_cell.length_a   1.000
_cell.length_b   1.000
_cell.length_c   1.000
_cell.angle_alpha   90.00
_cell.angle_beta   90.00
_cell.angle_gamma   90.00
#
_symmetry.space_group_name_H-M   'P 1'
#
loop_
_entity.id
_entity.type
_entity.pdbx_description
1 polymer ?
#
loop_
_entity_poly.entity_id
_entity_poly.type
_entity_poly.pdbx_seq_one_letter_code
_entity_poly.pdbx_strand_id
1 'polypeptide(L)'
;MENELGKPPEKSGHGDGARGREVTRASSVLRFFLAAFLAVLIAFGGGFVWFSANILSAKPPPIYETDAIVVLTGGARRIDEALLLLAEGAGERLLISGVNPSTTPESIRKTTGGDSQLFECCVDVGYEALDTYGNAVETRKWIEEHDYRRVLVVTSAYHLPRGLFELRHIDPDTVFVGYPVPMGEGDGPWYGNLRYVKVLASEYLKFLGAHVRAVTGLRVLGPAEQET
;
A
#
# COMPACT_ATOMS: atom_id res chain seq x y z
N MET A 1 96.44 -2.16 -15.45
CA MET A 1 96.17 -2.69 -16.79
C MET A 1 94.93 -3.57 -16.60
N GLU A 2 93.72 -3.26 -17.07
CA GLU A 2 93.27 -2.42 -18.20
C GLU A 2 91.98 -1.64 -17.85
N ASN A 3 91.72 -0.62 -18.66
CA ASN A 3 90.51 0.21 -18.80
C ASN A 3 89.23 -0.64 -18.94
N GLU A 4 88.03 -0.12 -18.65
CA GLU A 4 87.19 0.54 -19.66
C GLU A 4 86.18 1.50 -19.01
N LEU A 5 86.11 2.69 -19.61
CA LEU A 5 85.07 3.71 -19.46
C LEU A 5 83.70 3.18 -19.92
N GLY A 6 82.62 3.58 -19.25
CA GLY A 6 81.27 3.43 -19.80
C GLY A 6 80.15 3.96 -18.90
N LYS A 7 79.85 5.26 -19.00
CA LYS A 7 78.52 5.86 -18.71
C LYS A 7 78.11 6.60 -20.00
N PRO A 8 76.83 6.90 -20.33
CA PRO A 8 75.52 6.69 -19.66
C PRO A 8 74.46 6.13 -20.68
N PRO A 9 73.10 6.22 -20.52
CA PRO A 9 72.33 7.46 -20.32
C PRO A 9 71.31 7.42 -19.17
N GLU A 10 71.08 8.60 -18.62
CA GLU A 10 69.89 8.97 -17.87
C GLU A 10 68.80 9.38 -18.89
N LYS A 11 67.62 8.72 -18.91
CA LYS A 11 66.36 9.33 -19.39
C LYS A 11 65.12 8.66 -18.78
N SER A 12 64.27 9.52 -18.24
CA SER A 12 62.79 9.51 -18.19
C SER A 12 62.13 8.20 -17.72
N GLY A 13 61.44 8.15 -16.58
CA GLY A 13 60.34 9.05 -16.23
C GLY A 13 59.02 8.52 -16.80
N HIS A 14 58.03 8.42 -15.91
CA HIS A 14 56.60 8.43 -16.19
C HIS A 14 55.93 7.13 -16.70
N GLY A 15 55.02 6.55 -15.91
CA GLY A 15 53.92 5.80 -16.53
C GLY A 15 53.03 4.87 -15.69
N ASP A 16 53.48 4.22 -14.62
CA ASP A 16 52.69 3.08 -14.08
C ASP A 16 51.70 3.39 -12.94
N GLY A 17 51.66 4.63 -12.45
CA GLY A 17 50.75 5.04 -11.38
C GLY A 17 49.31 5.37 -11.82
N ALA A 18 49.09 5.65 -13.10
CA ALA A 18 47.79 6.12 -13.60
C ALA A 18 46.84 4.96 -13.93
N ARG A 19 47.34 3.89 -14.59
CA ARG A 19 46.54 2.70 -14.95
C ARG A 19 46.03 1.93 -13.73
N GLY A 20 46.83 1.78 -12.68
CA GLY A 20 46.42 1.12 -11.44
C GLY A 20 45.40 1.91 -10.62
N ARG A 21 45.46 3.25 -10.66
CA ARG A 21 44.52 4.15 -9.97
C ARG A 21 43.14 4.22 -10.64
N GLU A 22 43.08 4.17 -11.98
CA GLU A 22 41.80 4.15 -12.70
C GLU A 22 41.07 2.81 -12.53
N VAL A 23 41.78 1.69 -12.60
CA VAL A 23 41.18 0.35 -12.40
C VAL A 23 40.70 0.15 -10.95
N THR A 24 41.45 0.66 -9.96
CA THR A 24 41.04 0.60 -8.54
C THR A 24 39.87 1.55 -8.21
N ARG A 25 39.81 2.73 -8.84
CA ARG A 25 38.65 3.64 -8.71
C ARG A 25 37.41 3.11 -9.43
N ALA A 26 37.53 2.62 -10.66
CA ALA A 26 36.40 2.06 -11.40
C ALA A 26 35.81 0.82 -10.71
N SER A 27 36.66 -0.04 -10.14
CA SER A 27 36.22 -1.18 -9.33
C SER A 27 35.61 -0.75 -7.97
N SER A 28 36.08 0.34 -7.36
CA SER A 28 35.48 0.89 -6.14
C SER A 28 34.10 1.51 -6.39
N VAL A 29 33.93 2.21 -7.53
CA VAL A 29 32.64 2.78 -7.96
C VAL A 29 31.64 1.67 -8.32
N LEU A 30 32.08 0.64 -9.06
CA LEU A 30 31.24 -0.53 -9.36
C LEU A 30 30.82 -1.27 -8.09
N ARG A 31 31.75 -1.49 -7.15
CA ARG A 31 31.45 -2.10 -5.83
C ARG A 31 30.45 -1.26 -5.03
N PHE A 32 30.57 0.08 -5.07
CA PHE A 32 29.61 0.97 -4.43
C PHE A 32 28.20 0.81 -5.01
N PHE A 33 28.05 0.87 -6.34
CA PHE A 33 26.75 0.70 -6.98
C PHE A 33 26.16 -0.69 -6.75
N LEU A 34 26.99 -1.74 -6.78
CA LEU A 34 26.55 -3.10 -6.46
C LEU A 34 26.09 -3.22 -5.00
N ALA A 35 26.84 -2.64 -4.06
CA ALA A 35 26.46 -2.62 -2.65
C ALA A 35 25.17 -1.81 -2.42
N ALA A 36 25.02 -0.66 -3.07
CA ALA A 36 23.80 0.14 -3.01
C ALA A 36 22.60 -0.60 -3.59
N PHE A 37 22.76 -1.25 -4.76
CA PHE A 37 21.71 -2.08 -5.36
C PHE A 37 21.32 -3.24 -4.45
N LEU A 38 22.30 -3.95 -3.88
CA LEU A 38 22.04 -5.02 -2.92
C LEU A 38 21.33 -4.50 -1.67
N ALA A 39 21.72 -3.35 -1.14
CA ALA A 39 21.05 -2.72 0.00
C ALA A 39 19.58 -2.37 -0.32
N VAL A 40 19.29 -1.85 -1.52
CA VAL A 40 17.92 -1.61 -1.98
C VAL A 40 17.14 -2.90 -2.10
N LEU A 41 17.73 -3.98 -2.65
CA LEU A 41 17.07 -5.29 -2.74
C LEU A 41 16.75 -5.86 -1.35
N ILE A 42 17.69 -5.75 -0.41
CA ILE A 42 17.49 -6.19 0.98
C ILE A 42 16.39 -5.37 1.64
N ALA A 43 16.40 -4.05 1.49
CA ALA A 43 15.36 -3.18 2.04
C ALA A 43 13.98 -3.48 1.43
N PHE A 44 13.91 -3.68 0.11
CA PHE A 44 12.69 -4.04 -0.60
C PHE A 44 12.14 -5.40 -0.13
N GLY A 45 12.99 -6.43 -0.07
CA GLY A 45 12.61 -7.78 0.38
C GLY A 45 12.24 -7.80 1.86
N GLY A 46 13.01 -7.12 2.72
CA GLY A 46 12.71 -6.97 4.14
C GLY A 46 11.39 -6.24 4.38
N GLY A 47 11.13 -5.17 3.63
CA GLY A 47 9.86 -4.44 3.67
C GLY A 47 8.68 -5.31 3.23
N PHE A 48 8.84 -6.17 2.22
CA PHE A 48 7.80 -7.11 1.81
C PHE A 48 7.48 -8.15 2.89
N VAL A 49 8.53 -8.68 3.56
CA VAL A 49 8.36 -9.62 4.68
C VAL A 49 7.65 -8.93 5.84
N TRP A 50 8.06 -7.73 6.22
CA TRP A 50 7.41 -6.94 7.26
C TRP A 50 5.94 -6.65 6.91
N PHE A 51 5.65 -6.19 5.69
CA PHE A 51 4.30 -5.92 5.20
C PHE A 51 3.41 -7.17 5.28
N SER A 52 3.92 -8.30 4.79
CA SER A 52 3.20 -9.58 4.83
C SER A 52 2.93 -10.03 6.27
N ALA A 53 3.93 -9.92 7.16
CA ALA A 53 3.77 -10.29 8.57
C ALA A 53 2.71 -9.45 9.29
N ASN A 54 2.65 -8.14 9.01
CA ASN A 54 1.62 -7.25 9.58
C ASN A 54 0.22 -7.62 9.09
N ILE A 55 0.05 -7.94 7.80
CA ILE A 55 -1.25 -8.36 7.26
C ILE A 55 -1.72 -9.68 7.88
N LEU A 56 -0.82 -10.66 7.99
CA LEU A 56 -1.14 -11.99 8.49
C LEU A 56 -1.42 -12.02 10.00
N SER A 57 -0.94 -11.03 10.73
CA SER A 57 -1.19 -10.86 12.17
C SER A 57 -2.29 -9.84 12.48
N ALA A 58 -2.83 -9.15 11.47
CA ALA A 58 -3.87 -8.15 11.63
C ALA A 58 -5.15 -8.81 12.14
N LYS A 59 -5.70 -8.26 13.23
CA LYS A 59 -6.96 -8.68 13.83
C LYS A 59 -7.85 -7.46 14.01
N PRO A 60 -9.18 -7.64 13.99
CA PRO A 60 -10.10 -6.64 14.48
C PRO A 60 -9.67 -6.09 15.85
N PRO A 61 -9.82 -4.78 16.10
CA PRO A 61 -9.61 -4.23 17.44
C PRO A 61 -10.56 -4.91 18.44
N PRO A 62 -10.18 -5.07 19.72
CA PRO A 62 -11.08 -5.64 20.72
C PRO A 62 -12.26 -4.71 21.07
N ILE A 63 -12.08 -3.40 20.88
CA ILE A 63 -13.08 -2.36 21.10
C ILE A 63 -12.91 -1.32 19.99
N TYR A 64 -13.99 -0.98 19.31
CA TYR A 64 -14.06 0.11 18.35
C TYR A 64 -15.07 1.14 18.88
N GLU A 65 -14.56 2.15 19.60
CA GLU A 65 -15.30 3.40 19.84
C GLU A 65 -15.09 4.29 18.62
N THR A 66 -16.05 4.28 17.71
CA THR A 66 -16.01 5.04 16.45
C THR A 66 -17.35 5.70 16.21
N ASP A 67 -17.32 6.88 15.61
CA ASP A 67 -18.51 7.67 15.29
C ASP A 67 -19.18 7.12 14.03
N ALA A 68 -18.38 6.58 13.11
CA ALA A 68 -18.83 6.14 11.80
C ALA A 68 -18.01 4.97 11.25
N ILE A 69 -18.56 4.30 10.25
CA ILE A 69 -17.94 3.19 9.55
C ILE A 69 -17.75 3.57 8.08
N VAL A 70 -16.61 3.23 7.51
CA VAL A 70 -16.34 3.34 6.08
C VAL A 70 -15.89 1.97 5.59
N VAL A 71 -16.57 1.44 4.57
CA VAL A 71 -16.11 0.26 3.85
C VAL A 71 -15.49 0.65 2.53
N LEU A 72 -14.22 0.27 2.34
CA LEU A 72 -13.51 0.46 1.07
C LEU A 72 -13.80 -0.75 0.18
N THR A 73 -14.49 -0.54 -0.94
CA THR A 73 -15.05 -1.59 -1.81
C THR A 73 -14.01 -2.38 -2.63
N GLY A 74 -14.52 -3.35 -3.40
CA GLY A 74 -13.80 -4.28 -4.28
C GLY A 74 -14.15 -5.76 -4.03
N GLY A 75 -15.18 -6.06 -3.23
CA GLY A 75 -15.66 -7.42 -2.94
C GLY A 75 -16.75 -7.46 -1.86
N ALA A 76 -17.79 -8.28 -2.06
CA ALA A 76 -19.05 -8.28 -1.29
C ALA A 76 -18.90 -8.52 0.21
N ARG A 77 -18.05 -9.48 0.61
CA ARG A 77 -17.85 -9.87 2.03
C ARG A 77 -17.50 -8.72 2.98
N ARG A 78 -16.89 -7.65 2.45
CA ARG A 78 -16.56 -6.46 3.24
C ARG A 78 -17.79 -5.63 3.59
N ILE A 79 -18.73 -5.55 2.65
CA ILE A 79 -19.98 -4.81 2.86
C ILE A 79 -20.85 -5.57 3.86
N ASP A 80 -20.92 -6.90 3.75
CA ASP A 80 -21.62 -7.75 4.72
C ASP A 80 -21.11 -7.49 6.15
N GLU A 81 -19.79 -7.53 6.33
CA GLU A 81 -19.16 -7.29 7.64
C GLU A 81 -19.42 -5.86 8.15
N ALA A 82 -19.34 -4.85 7.28
CA ALA A 82 -19.59 -3.47 7.68
C ALA A 82 -21.06 -3.22 8.08
N LEU A 83 -22.01 -3.89 7.43
CA LEU A 83 -23.42 -3.84 7.79
C LEU A 83 -23.69 -4.51 9.14
N LEU A 84 -23.02 -5.62 9.45
CA LEU A 84 -23.09 -6.25 10.77
C LEU A 84 -22.56 -5.31 11.85
N LEU A 85 -21.40 -4.70 11.63
CA LEU A 85 -20.81 -3.73 12.56
C LEU A 85 -21.73 -2.52 12.78
N LEU A 86 -22.40 -2.04 11.72
CA LEU A 86 -23.39 -0.96 11.84
C LEU A 86 -24.57 -1.40 12.70
N ALA A 87 -25.11 -2.59 12.46
CA ALA A 87 -26.22 -3.14 13.24
C ALA A 87 -25.87 -3.36 14.73
N GLU A 88 -24.59 -3.66 15.02
CA GLU A 88 -24.05 -3.77 16.38
C GLU A 88 -23.74 -2.41 17.04
N GLY A 89 -23.91 -1.31 16.32
CA GLY A 89 -23.70 0.05 16.85
C GLY A 89 -22.24 0.48 16.89
N ALA A 90 -21.36 -0.09 16.06
CA ALA A 90 -19.96 0.34 15.96
C ALA A 90 -19.79 1.74 15.31
N GLY A 91 -20.86 2.31 14.77
CA GLY A 91 -20.91 3.69 14.30
C GLY A 91 -22.35 4.11 14.02
N GLU A 92 -22.57 5.41 13.87
CA GLU A 92 -23.88 6.01 13.62
C GLU A 92 -24.31 5.90 12.16
N ARG A 93 -23.35 5.92 11.23
CA ARG A 93 -23.56 5.77 9.78
C ARG A 93 -22.46 4.94 9.13
N LEU A 94 -22.78 4.37 7.96
CA LEU A 94 -21.88 3.61 7.11
C LEU A 94 -21.75 4.27 5.73
N LEU A 95 -20.53 4.60 5.32
CA LEU A 95 -20.22 4.91 3.92
C LEU A 95 -19.71 3.66 3.19
N ILE A 96 -20.35 3.31 2.07
CA ILE A 96 -19.84 2.33 1.11
C ILE A 96 -19.14 3.10 -0.02
N SER A 97 -17.82 3.23 0.05
CA SER A 97 -17.02 4.08 -0.86
C SER A 97 -16.51 3.32 -2.09
N GLY A 98 -16.60 3.93 -3.27
CA GLY A 98 -16.11 3.37 -4.53
C GLY A 98 -17.00 2.25 -5.10
N VAL A 99 -18.32 2.40 -5.01
CA VAL A 99 -19.26 1.46 -5.63
C VAL A 99 -19.28 1.66 -7.15
N ASN A 100 -19.46 0.57 -7.89
CA ASN A 100 -19.63 0.64 -9.34
C ASN A 100 -20.88 1.50 -9.67
N PRO A 101 -20.82 2.50 -10.56
CA PRO A 101 -21.95 3.38 -10.88
C PRO A 101 -23.24 2.66 -11.34
N SER A 102 -23.13 1.44 -11.86
CA SER A 102 -24.29 0.62 -12.24
C SER A 102 -24.94 -0.14 -11.08
N THR A 103 -24.30 -0.17 -9.91
CA THR A 103 -24.78 -0.86 -8.71
C THR A 103 -25.65 0.07 -7.87
N THR A 104 -26.91 -0.29 -7.69
CA THR A 104 -27.86 0.50 -6.88
C THR A 104 -27.77 0.11 -5.40
N PRO A 105 -28.10 1.02 -4.46
CA PRO A 105 -28.16 0.69 -3.04
C PRO A 105 -29.10 -0.49 -2.75
N GLU A 106 -30.22 -0.55 -3.49
CA GLU A 106 -31.19 -1.65 -3.43
C GLU A 106 -30.59 -2.98 -3.87
N SER A 107 -29.72 -2.97 -4.89
CA SER A 107 -28.99 -4.17 -5.31
C SER A 107 -28.01 -4.62 -4.24
N ILE A 108 -27.27 -3.70 -3.62
CA ILE A 108 -26.36 -4.02 -2.52
C ILE A 108 -27.14 -4.66 -1.39
N ARG A 109 -28.20 -4.02 -0.91
CA ARG A 109 -29.07 -4.53 0.16
C ARG A 109 -29.56 -5.95 -0.13
N LYS A 110 -30.04 -6.22 -1.35
CA LYS A 110 -30.52 -7.55 -1.76
C LYS A 110 -29.40 -8.59 -1.78
N THR A 111 -28.21 -8.23 -2.25
CA THR A 111 -27.07 -9.15 -2.32
C THR A 111 -26.49 -9.46 -0.95
N THR A 112 -26.42 -8.46 -0.06
CA THR A 112 -25.87 -8.63 1.29
C THR A 112 -26.91 -9.13 2.31
N GLY A 113 -28.20 -9.11 1.96
CA GLY A 113 -29.29 -9.39 2.90
C GLY A 113 -29.44 -8.33 3.98
N GLY A 114 -28.96 -7.11 3.73
CA GLY A 114 -28.99 -6.01 4.68
C GLY A 114 -30.40 -5.54 5.05
N ASP A 115 -30.55 -5.05 6.27
CA ASP A 115 -31.82 -4.53 6.79
C ASP A 115 -32.27 -3.27 6.03
N SER A 116 -33.56 -3.20 5.68
CA SER A 116 -34.11 -2.08 4.93
C SER A 116 -34.07 -0.75 5.68
N GLN A 117 -34.31 -0.78 6.99
CA GLN A 117 -34.34 0.42 7.81
C GLN A 117 -32.92 0.98 8.00
N LEU A 118 -31.93 0.10 8.15
CA LEU A 118 -30.52 0.53 8.18
C LEU A 118 -30.10 1.23 6.88
N PHE A 119 -30.47 0.67 5.73
CA PHE A 119 -30.18 1.29 4.42
C PHE A 119 -30.89 2.63 4.21
N GLU A 120 -32.10 2.79 4.74
CA GLU A 120 -32.86 4.04 4.63
C GLU A 120 -32.35 5.12 5.60
N CYS A 121 -31.90 4.75 6.79
CA CYS A 121 -31.50 5.72 7.81
C CYS A 121 -30.03 6.13 7.72
N CYS A 122 -29.14 5.16 7.44
CA CYS A 122 -27.79 5.21 7.99
C CYS A 122 -26.71 4.68 7.03
N VAL A 123 -27.06 4.27 5.81
CA VAL A 123 -26.10 3.82 4.79
C VAL A 123 -26.02 4.83 3.65
N ASP A 124 -24.84 5.36 3.42
CA ASP A 124 -24.52 6.22 2.30
C ASP A 124 -23.70 5.43 1.27
N VAL A 125 -24.00 5.61 -0.02
CA VAL A 125 -23.31 4.92 -1.12
C VAL A 125 -22.53 5.93 -1.97
N GLY A 126 -21.22 5.79 -1.96
CA GLY A 126 -20.27 6.61 -2.72
C GLY A 126 -19.91 5.98 -4.06
N TYR A 127 -19.87 6.82 -5.10
CA TYR A 127 -19.62 6.43 -6.49
C TYR A 127 -18.47 7.21 -7.14
N GLU A 128 -17.92 8.22 -6.45
CA GLU A 128 -16.92 9.13 -7.02
C GLU A 128 -15.53 8.47 -7.07
N ALA A 129 -15.26 7.51 -6.19
CA ALA A 129 -13.95 6.90 -6.06
C ALA A 129 -13.64 5.86 -7.15
N LEU A 130 -12.61 6.13 -7.95
CA LEU A 130 -12.11 5.22 -9.01
C LEU A 130 -10.87 4.42 -8.60
N ASP A 131 -10.19 4.86 -7.56
CA ASP A 131 -9.01 4.21 -7.00
C ASP A 131 -8.94 4.44 -5.48
N THR A 132 -7.89 3.94 -4.83
CA THR A 132 -7.76 4.03 -3.37
C THR A 132 -7.47 5.45 -2.88
N TYR A 133 -6.89 6.31 -3.72
CA TYR A 133 -6.76 7.73 -3.38
C TYR A 133 -8.13 8.42 -3.50
N GLY A 134 -8.91 8.11 -4.54
CA GLY A 134 -10.30 8.54 -4.70
C GLY A 134 -11.18 8.12 -3.52
N ASN A 135 -11.03 6.90 -3.03
CA ASN A 135 -11.73 6.44 -1.82
C ASN A 135 -11.41 7.35 -0.63
N ALA A 136 -10.15 7.74 -0.47
CA ALA A 136 -9.74 8.62 0.63
C ALA A 136 -10.30 10.04 0.48
N VAL A 137 -10.36 10.58 -0.74
CA VAL A 137 -11.00 11.87 -1.05
C VAL A 137 -12.49 11.83 -0.74
N GLU A 138 -13.20 10.81 -1.22
CA GLU A 138 -14.64 10.64 -1.00
C GLU A 138 -14.94 10.48 0.49
N THR A 139 -14.17 9.63 1.18
CA THR A 139 -14.29 9.41 2.62
C THR A 139 -14.08 10.69 3.41
N ARG A 140 -13.03 11.46 3.11
CA ARG A 140 -12.75 12.73 3.79
C ARG A 140 -13.92 13.71 3.64
N LYS A 141 -14.42 13.89 2.42
CA LYS A 141 -15.57 14.78 2.16
C LYS A 141 -16.79 14.35 2.98
N TRP A 142 -17.09 13.06 3.01
CA TRP A 142 -18.20 12.53 3.78
C TRP A 142 -18.01 12.72 5.30
N ILE A 143 -16.79 12.59 5.81
CA ILE A 143 -16.44 12.88 7.21
C ILE A 143 -16.66 14.35 7.53
N GLU A 144 -16.18 15.26 6.67
CA GLU A 144 -16.34 16.71 6.84
C GLU A 144 -17.82 17.13 6.84
N GLU A 145 -18.66 16.48 6.02
CA GLU A 145 -20.10 16.75 5.95
C GLU A 145 -20.88 16.34 7.21
N HIS A 146 -20.34 15.40 8.00
CA HIS A 146 -20.99 14.84 9.19
C HIS A 146 -20.25 15.13 10.50
N ASP A 147 -19.14 15.86 10.46
CA ASP A 147 -18.30 16.21 11.62
C ASP A 147 -17.74 14.99 12.40
N TYR A 148 -17.51 13.85 11.74
CA TYR A 148 -16.94 12.66 12.39
C TYR A 148 -15.44 12.83 12.72
N ARG A 149 -14.96 12.12 13.75
CA ARG A 149 -13.58 12.22 14.24
C ARG A 149 -12.89 10.88 14.41
N ARG A 150 -13.64 9.81 14.66
CA ARG A 150 -13.14 8.44 14.79
C ARG A 150 -13.90 7.54 13.82
N VAL A 151 -13.20 7.00 12.83
CA VAL A 151 -13.83 6.22 11.75
C VAL A 151 -13.26 4.82 11.70
N LEU A 152 -14.16 3.83 11.72
CA LEU A 152 -13.82 2.42 11.53
C LEU A 152 -13.70 2.13 10.03
N VAL A 153 -12.51 1.74 9.58
CA VAL A 153 -12.20 1.48 8.18
C VAL A 153 -12.22 -0.02 7.93
N VAL A 154 -13.30 -0.50 7.33
CA VAL A 154 -13.52 -1.91 6.99
C VAL A 154 -12.99 -2.18 5.59
N THR A 155 -12.00 -3.06 5.47
CA THR A 155 -11.55 -3.54 4.16
C THR A 155 -10.76 -4.83 4.25
N SER A 156 -10.33 -5.40 3.12
CA SER A 156 -9.54 -6.62 3.11
C SER A 156 -8.24 -6.44 3.88
N ALA A 157 -7.84 -7.42 4.69
CA ALA A 157 -6.62 -7.35 5.51
C ALA A 157 -5.38 -6.94 4.70
N TYR A 158 -5.25 -7.45 3.48
CA TYR A 158 -4.12 -7.14 2.57
C TYR A 158 -4.14 -5.70 2.03
N HIS A 159 -5.31 -5.05 2.01
CA HIS A 159 -5.53 -3.72 1.44
C HIS A 159 -5.46 -2.61 2.51
N LEU A 160 -5.78 -2.97 3.76
CA LEU A 160 -5.90 -2.05 4.88
C LEU A 160 -4.67 -1.15 5.09
N PRO A 161 -3.40 -1.61 5.00
CA PRO A 161 -2.25 -0.72 5.18
C PRO A 161 -2.24 0.44 4.20
N ARG A 162 -2.59 0.19 2.94
CA ARG A 162 -2.63 1.21 1.88
C ARG A 162 -3.83 2.13 2.04
N GLY A 163 -5.02 1.58 2.33
CA GLY A 163 -6.21 2.39 2.60
C GLY A 163 -6.00 3.37 3.75
N LEU A 164 -5.47 2.88 4.89
CA LEU A 164 -5.17 3.73 6.05
C LEU A 164 -4.10 4.78 5.76
N PHE A 165 -3.09 4.45 4.95
CA PHE A 165 -2.07 5.42 4.55
C PHE A 165 -2.69 6.58 3.76
N GLU A 166 -3.52 6.29 2.76
CA GLU A 166 -4.17 7.30 1.92
C GLU A 166 -5.09 8.20 2.75
N LEU A 167 -5.92 7.59 3.62
CA LEU A 167 -6.84 8.29 4.50
C LEU A 167 -6.11 9.25 5.45
N ARG A 168 -5.10 8.75 6.16
CA ARG A 168 -4.31 9.57 7.10
C ARG A 168 -3.48 10.65 6.41
N HIS A 169 -3.12 10.44 5.14
CA HIS A 169 -2.38 11.43 4.38
C HIS A 169 -3.26 12.61 3.98
N ILE A 170 -4.52 12.36 3.58
CA ILE A 170 -5.43 13.42 3.13
C ILE A 170 -6.22 14.07 4.28
N ASP A 171 -6.44 13.34 5.36
CA ASP A 171 -7.14 13.75 6.57
C ASP A 171 -6.33 13.32 7.81
N PRO A 172 -5.37 14.15 8.25
CA PRO A 172 -4.54 13.83 9.41
C PRO A 172 -5.24 14.03 10.76
N ASP A 173 -6.38 14.72 10.79
CA ASP A 173 -7.08 15.08 12.02
C ASP A 173 -8.08 13.99 12.45
N THR A 174 -8.55 13.17 11.51
CA THR A 174 -9.40 12.01 11.81
C THR A 174 -8.60 10.80 12.29
N VAL A 175 -9.10 10.16 13.34
CA VAL A 175 -8.57 8.91 13.87
C VAL A 175 -9.18 7.73 13.11
N PHE A 176 -8.40 7.16 12.18
CA PHE A 176 -8.80 5.96 11.44
C PHE A 176 -8.40 4.67 12.16
N VAL A 177 -9.40 3.88 12.54
CA VAL A 177 -9.26 2.56 13.17
C VAL A 177 -9.48 1.49 12.10
N GLY A 178 -8.50 0.63 11.86
CA GLY A 178 -8.61 -0.40 10.82
C GLY A 178 -9.33 -1.66 11.28
N TYR A 179 -10.29 -2.15 10.49
CA TYR A 179 -10.95 -3.44 10.65
C TYR A 179 -10.59 -4.36 9.47
N PRO A 180 -9.65 -5.31 9.66
CA PRO A 180 -9.19 -6.20 8.61
C PRO A 180 -10.17 -7.36 8.37
N VAL A 181 -10.77 -7.41 7.19
CA VAL A 181 -11.58 -8.54 6.73
C VAL A 181 -10.67 -9.60 6.11
N PRO A 182 -10.63 -10.85 6.63
CA PRO A 182 -9.82 -11.90 6.06
C PRO A 182 -10.21 -12.27 4.62
N MET A 183 -9.22 -12.63 3.80
CA MET A 183 -9.48 -13.48 2.64
C MET A 183 -10.06 -14.81 3.13
N GLY A 184 -11.05 -15.35 2.41
CA GLY A 184 -11.96 -16.40 2.91
C GLY A 184 -11.29 -17.61 3.56
N GLU A 185 -12.06 -18.28 4.42
CA GLU A 185 -11.69 -19.56 5.00
C GLU A 185 -11.54 -20.61 3.90
N GLY A 186 -10.45 -21.39 3.93
CA GLY A 186 -10.26 -22.57 3.05
C GLY A 186 -9.00 -22.55 2.18
N ASP A 187 -8.31 -21.42 2.06
CA ASP A 187 -6.99 -21.39 1.44
C ASP A 187 -5.98 -21.85 2.51
N GLY A 188 -5.21 -22.91 2.24
CA GLY A 188 -4.18 -23.43 3.14
C GLY A 188 -3.09 -22.39 3.50
N PRO A 189 -1.90 -22.80 3.97
CA PRO A 189 -0.89 -21.84 4.38
C PRO A 189 -0.65 -20.80 3.27
N TRP A 190 -0.70 -19.50 3.61
CA TRP A 190 -0.69 -18.38 2.65
C TRP A 190 0.46 -18.45 1.61
N TYR A 191 1.60 -19.02 2.01
CA TYR A 191 2.77 -19.24 1.17
C TYR A 191 2.61 -20.38 0.14
N GLY A 192 1.68 -21.29 0.36
CA GLY A 192 1.31 -22.36 -0.58
C GLY A 192 0.27 -21.93 -1.62
N ASN A 193 -0.33 -20.74 -1.48
CA ASN A 193 -1.33 -20.23 -2.40
C ASN A 193 -0.73 -19.12 -3.29
N LEU A 194 -0.40 -19.48 -4.53
CA LEU A 194 0.20 -18.55 -5.50
C LEU A 194 -0.70 -17.33 -5.79
N ARG A 195 -2.03 -17.48 -5.72
CA ARG A 195 -2.97 -16.35 -5.86
C ARG A 195 -2.77 -15.37 -4.71
N TYR A 196 -2.63 -15.88 -3.49
CA TYR A 196 -2.43 -15.05 -2.30
C TYR A 196 -1.12 -14.26 -2.35
N VAL A 197 -0.02 -14.93 -2.72
CA VAL A 197 1.29 -14.29 -2.88
C VAL A 197 1.25 -13.18 -3.95
N LYS A 198 0.58 -13.42 -5.08
CA LYS A 198 0.41 -12.40 -6.14
C LYS A 198 -0.37 -11.18 -5.63
N VAL A 199 -1.43 -11.39 -4.85
CA VAL A 199 -2.21 -10.30 -4.24
C VAL A 199 -1.34 -9.49 -3.29
N LEU A 200 -0.62 -10.14 -2.37
CA LEU A 200 0.28 -9.45 -1.43
C LEU A 200 1.38 -8.67 -2.14
N ALA A 201 2.01 -9.26 -3.16
CA ALA A 201 3.05 -8.59 -3.94
C ALA A 201 2.50 -7.37 -4.68
N SER A 202 1.32 -7.49 -5.31
CA SER A 202 0.66 -6.36 -5.98
C SER A 202 0.33 -5.24 -5.00
N GLU A 203 -0.23 -5.57 -3.83
CA GLU A 203 -0.58 -4.56 -2.82
C GLU A 203 0.66 -3.92 -2.19
N TYR A 204 1.75 -4.66 -2.00
CA TYR A 204 3.01 -4.09 -1.54
C TYR A 204 3.57 -3.07 -2.54
N LEU A 205 3.56 -3.39 -3.85
CA LEU A 205 3.98 -2.45 -4.88
C LEU A 205 3.09 -1.21 -4.93
N LYS A 206 1.77 -1.38 -4.85
CA LYS A 206 0.83 -0.24 -4.78
C LYS A 206 1.04 0.60 -3.52
N PHE A 207 1.37 -0.04 -2.39
CA PHE A 207 1.65 0.64 -1.12
C PHE A 207 2.91 1.50 -1.21
N LEU A 208 3.99 0.98 -1.80
CA LEU A 208 5.18 1.75 -2.11
C LEU A 208 4.88 2.89 -3.09
N GLY A 209 4.09 2.61 -4.13
CA GLY A 209 3.64 3.63 -5.10
C GLY A 209 2.87 4.77 -4.44
N ALA A 210 2.00 4.48 -3.48
CA ALA A 210 1.28 5.49 -2.70
C ALA A 210 2.24 6.38 -1.89
N HIS A 211 3.27 5.80 -1.26
CA HIS A 211 4.29 6.56 -0.52
C HIS A 211 5.11 7.46 -1.46
N VAL A 212 5.54 6.92 -2.60
CA VAL A 212 6.27 7.69 -3.61
C VAL A 212 5.41 8.86 -4.11
N ARG A 213 4.13 8.62 -4.43
CA ARG A 213 3.20 9.68 -4.85
C ARG A 213 3.03 10.75 -3.77
N ALA A 214 2.85 10.36 -2.51
CA ALA A 214 2.69 11.29 -1.40
C ALA A 214 3.92 12.18 -1.18
N VAL A 215 5.13 11.62 -1.33
CA VAL A 215 6.39 12.37 -1.14
C VAL A 215 6.74 13.25 -2.35
N THR A 216 6.46 12.78 -3.57
CA THR A 216 6.93 13.44 -4.80
C THR A 216 5.85 14.23 -5.53
N GLY A 217 4.57 14.01 -5.23
CA GLY A 217 3.44 14.51 -6.01
C GLY A 217 3.23 13.81 -7.36
N LEU A 218 4.11 12.88 -7.76
CA LEU A 218 4.01 12.18 -9.05
C LEU A 218 2.95 11.09 -8.97
N ARG A 219 1.90 11.19 -9.78
CA ARG A 219 0.99 10.07 -10.03
C ARG A 219 1.76 8.98 -10.79
N VAL A 220 2.07 7.87 -10.11
CA VAL A 220 2.57 6.67 -10.77
C VAL A 220 1.48 6.21 -11.74
N LEU A 221 1.79 6.17 -13.04
CA LEU A 221 0.88 5.67 -14.06
C LEU A 221 0.52 4.21 -13.72
N GLY A 222 -0.70 4.00 -13.23
CA GLY A 222 -1.28 2.66 -13.13
C GLY A 222 -1.59 2.13 -14.52
N PRO A 223 -1.56 0.80 -14.75
CA PRO A 223 -2.06 0.25 -15.99
C PRO A 223 -3.54 0.61 -16.14
N ALA A 224 -3.93 1.05 -17.34
CA ALA A 224 -5.33 1.24 -17.69
C ALA A 224 -6.05 -0.12 -17.55
N GLU A 225 -6.86 -0.29 -16.51
CA GLU A 225 -7.80 -1.40 -16.44
C GLU A 225 -8.87 -1.16 -17.50
N GLN A 226 -8.90 -2.05 -18.49
CA GLN A 226 -9.81 -2.02 -19.62
C GLN A 226 -11.24 -2.21 -19.15
N GLU A 227 -12.13 -1.31 -19.59
CA GLU A 227 -13.56 -1.54 -19.62
C GLU A 227 -13.84 -2.81 -20.44
N THR A 228 -14.46 -3.81 -19.80
CA THR A 228 -15.27 -4.85 -20.45
C THR A 228 -16.48 -5.14 -19.60
#